data_AF-A0A7T8GXV1-F1
#
_entry.id   AF-A0A7T8GXV1-F1
#
_cell.length_a   1.000
_cell.length_b   1.000
_cell.length_c   1.000
_cell.angle_alpha   90.00
_cell.angle_beta   90.00
_cell.angle_gamma   90.00
#
_symmetry.space_group_name_H-M   'P 1'
#
loop_
_entity.id
_entity.type
_entity.pdbx_description
1 polymer ?
#
loop_
_entity_poly.entity_id
_entity_poly.type
_entity_poly.pdbx_seq_one_letter_code
_entity_poly.pdbx_strand_id
1 'polypeptide(L)'
;MLKVVLKKNRNKACAIYGCKNPNGIVYHDFPKNLARQRIWKNLCKRKDSFKPENAQVCSMHFAHDSYQRDLEHELLGLIPRKRLKVDAVPSLLLPTSTSSYLQLNS
;
A
#
# COMPACT_ATOMS: atom_id res chain seq x y z
N MET A 1 -29.45 1.07 -3.78
CA MET A 1 -28.28 0.84 -4.65
C MET A 1 -27.12 1.70 -4.15
N LEU A 2 -26.12 1.08 -3.52
CA LEU A 2 -24.92 1.80 -3.06
C LEU A 2 -24.12 2.26 -4.28
N LYS A 3 -24.04 3.57 -4.52
CA LYS A 3 -23.15 4.16 -5.51
C LYS A 3 -21.72 4.02 -4.99
N VAL A 4 -21.01 2.99 -5.44
CA VAL A 4 -19.55 2.94 -5.32
C VAL A 4 -19.02 4.09 -6.19
N VAL A 5 -18.71 5.23 -5.57
CA VAL A 5 -18.11 6.37 -6.25
C VAL A 5 -16.69 5.97 -6.62
N LEU A 6 -16.51 5.42 -7.83
CA LEU A 6 -15.21 5.22 -8.44
C LEU A 6 -14.64 6.61 -8.75
N LYS A 7 -13.84 7.15 -7.83
CA LYS A 7 -13.16 8.44 -8.02
C LYS A 7 -12.27 8.38 -9.27
N LYS A 8 -12.48 9.35 -10.16
CA LYS A 8 -11.84 9.52 -11.47
C LYS A 8 -10.31 9.26 -11.42
N ASN A 9 -9.85 8.30 -12.21
CA ASN A 9 -8.48 7.78 -12.20
C ASN A 9 -7.52 8.76 -12.89
N ARG A 10 -6.89 9.65 -12.11
CA ARG A 10 -5.60 10.26 -12.50
C ARG A 10 -4.58 9.13 -12.40
N ASN A 11 -3.75 8.91 -13.41
CA ASN A 11 -2.76 7.81 -13.53
C ASN A 11 -1.86 7.67 -12.27
N LYS A 12 -2.40 7.10 -11.18
CA LYS A 12 -1.74 6.96 -9.88
C LYS A 12 -1.11 5.59 -9.83
N ALA A 13 0.14 5.51 -10.26
CA ALA A 13 0.95 4.32 -10.10
C ALA A 13 1.34 4.13 -8.62
N CYS A 14 1.57 2.86 -8.25
CA CYS A 14 2.21 2.50 -7.00
C CYS A 14 3.55 3.24 -6.87
N ALA A 15 3.80 3.76 -5.67
CA ALA A 15 4.99 4.53 -5.35
C ALA A 15 6.22 3.64 -5.14
N ILE A 16 6.05 2.33 -4.95
CA ILE A 16 7.18 1.41 -4.80
C ILE A 16 7.87 1.21 -6.15
N TYR A 17 9.17 1.49 -6.22
CA TYR A 17 9.98 1.28 -7.42
C TYR A 17 9.91 -0.17 -7.90
N GLY A 18 9.74 -0.38 -9.21
CA GLY A 18 9.62 -1.71 -9.79
C GLY A 18 8.27 -2.41 -9.59
N CYS A 19 7.30 -1.78 -8.91
CA CYS A 19 5.94 -2.33 -8.81
C CYS A 19 5.25 -2.34 -10.19
N LYS A 20 4.59 -3.46 -10.52
CA LYS A 20 3.88 -3.67 -11.80
C LYS A 20 2.53 -2.95 -11.89
N ASN A 21 2.10 -2.24 -10.84
CA ASN A 21 0.81 -1.53 -10.78
C ASN A 21 -0.37 -2.44 -11.15
N PRO A 22 -0.58 -3.55 -10.43
CA PRO A 22 -1.64 -4.49 -10.80
C PRO A 22 -3.02 -3.84 -10.69
N ASN A 23 -3.90 -4.22 -11.60
CA ASN A 23 -5.29 -3.78 -11.62
C ASN A 23 -6.13 -4.56 -10.60
N GLY A 24 -7.24 -3.98 -10.16
CA GLY A 24 -8.21 -4.67 -9.30
C GLY A 24 -7.79 -4.85 -7.84
N ILE A 25 -6.70 -4.22 -7.39
CA ILE A 25 -6.27 -4.25 -5.98
C ILE A 25 -6.49 -2.91 -5.28
N VAL A 26 -6.47 -2.94 -3.95
CA VAL A 26 -6.58 -1.71 -3.15
C VAL A 26 -5.27 -0.96 -3.17
N TYR A 27 -5.37 0.37 -3.32
CA TYR A 27 -4.27 1.32 -3.21
C TYR A 27 -4.50 2.21 -1.98
N HIS A 28 -3.44 2.40 -1.20
CA HIS A 28 -3.45 3.19 0.02
C HIS A 28 -2.72 4.52 -0.19
N ASP A 29 -3.36 5.60 0.23
CA ASP A 29 -2.72 6.93 0.25
C ASP A 29 -1.61 6.97 1.30
N PHE A 30 -0.64 7.86 1.09
CA PHE A 30 0.39 8.10 2.10
C PHE A 30 -0.24 8.62 3.40
N PRO A 31 0.32 8.25 4.57
CA PRO A 31 -0.17 8.72 5.85
C PRO A 31 0.02 10.24 5.97
N LYS A 32 -0.91 10.89 6.69
CA LYS A 32 -0.82 12.32 7.03
C LYS A 32 0.28 12.62 8.05
N ASN A 33 0.61 11.62 8.88
CA ASN A 33 1.70 11.73 9.84
C ASN A 33 3.04 11.82 9.10
N LEU A 34 3.77 12.93 9.31
CA LEU A 34 5.02 13.22 8.58
C LEU A 34 6.12 12.19 8.85
N ALA A 35 6.22 11.64 10.06
CA ALA A 35 7.23 10.63 10.38
C ALA A 35 6.97 9.34 9.58
N ARG A 36 5.73 8.86 9.56
CA ARG A 36 5.34 7.67 8.76
C ARG A 36 5.44 7.94 7.27
N GLN A 37 5.10 9.15 6.82
CA GLN A 37 5.22 9.54 5.43
C GLN A 37 6.67 9.51 4.94
N ARG A 38 7.63 9.97 5.76
CA ARG A 38 9.07 9.88 5.47
C ARG A 38 9.51 8.42 5.36
N ILE A 39 9.05 7.54 6.26
CA ILE A 39 9.36 6.11 6.19
C ILE A 39 8.84 5.51 4.88
N TRP A 40 7.57 5.72 4.53
CA TRP A 40 7.01 5.25 3.27
C TRP A 40 7.80 5.75 2.07
N LYS A 41 8.16 7.04 2.05
CA LYS A 41 8.96 7.64 0.97
C LYS A 41 10.32 6.98 0.84
N ASN A 42 10.99 6.68 1.96
CA ASN A 42 12.28 6.01 1.97
C ASN A 42 12.19 4.56 1.47
N LEU A 43 11.08 3.86 1.76
CA LEU A 43 10.83 2.49 1.32
C LEU A 43 10.43 2.39 -0.16
N CYS A 44 9.89 3.48 -0.72
CA CYS A 44 9.54 3.53 -2.15
C CYS A 44 10.75 3.40 -3.08
N LYS A 45 11.94 3.85 -2.65
CA LYS A 45 13.19 3.83 -3.43
C LYS A 45 13.07 4.40 -4.85
N ARG A 46 12.12 5.32 -5.07
CA ARG A 46 11.98 6.07 -6.33
C ARG A 46 13.11 7.10 -6.44
N LYS A 47 13.73 7.16 -7.63
CA LYS A 47 14.76 8.16 -7.95
C LYS A 47 14.16 9.53 -8.23
N ASP A 48 12.93 9.58 -8.72
CA ASP A 48 12.23 10.81 -9.04
C ASP A 48 11.63 11.47 -7.78
N SER A 49 11.57 12.79 -7.79
CA SER A 49 10.89 13.55 -6.75
C SER A 49 9.38 13.47 -6.98
N PHE A 50 8.65 12.87 -6.04
CA PHE A 50 7.19 12.81 -6.07
C PHE A 50 6.58 13.41 -4.79
N LYS A 51 5.37 13.96 -4.94
CA LYS A 51 4.56 14.46 -3.82
C LYS A 51 3.74 13.30 -3.23
N PRO A 52 3.79 13.06 -1.91
CA PRO A 52 3.01 12.00 -1.25
C PRO A 52 1.50 12.09 -1.49
N GLU A 53 0.95 13.29 -1.69
CA GLU A 53 -0.48 13.52 -2.00
C GLU A 53 -0.93 12.92 -3.33
N ASN A 54 0.01 12.78 -4.27
CA ASN A 54 -0.24 12.27 -5.61
C ASN A 54 0.23 10.82 -5.80
N ALA A 55 0.71 10.20 -4.73
CA ALA A 55 1.28 8.86 -4.75
C ALA A 55 0.50 7.92 -3.83
N GLN A 56 0.50 6.63 -4.16
CA GLN A 56 -0.18 5.60 -3.39
C GLN A 56 0.68 4.34 -3.33
N VAL A 57 0.47 3.49 -2.35
CA VAL A 57 1.12 2.17 -2.27
C VAL A 57 0.05 1.10 -2.36
N CYS A 58 0.26 0.12 -3.23
CA CYS A 58 -0.71 -0.94 -3.43
C CYS A 58 -0.68 -1.96 -2.28
N SER A 59 -1.81 -2.62 -2.05
CA SER A 59 -2.03 -3.53 -0.91
C SER A 59 -1.08 -4.73 -0.86
N MET A 60 -0.44 -5.11 -1.98
CA MET A 60 0.56 -6.19 -2.03
C MET A 60 1.83 -5.89 -1.21
N HIS A 61 2.10 -4.61 -0.91
CA HIS A 61 3.28 -4.22 -0.14
C HIS A 61 3.03 -4.20 1.38
N PHE A 62 1.83 -4.55 1.84
CA PHE A 62 1.48 -4.58 3.26
C PHE A 62 1.16 -6.02 3.69
N ALA A 63 1.71 -6.43 4.82
CA ALA A 63 1.36 -7.70 5.43
C ALA A 63 -0.08 -7.66 5.99
N HIS A 64 -0.68 -8.83 6.16
CA HIS A 64 -2.08 -8.94 6.61
C HIS A 64 -2.29 -8.33 8.00
N ASP A 65 -1.30 -8.47 8.89
CA ASP A 65 -1.26 -7.88 10.23
C ASP A 65 -1.17 -6.35 10.24
N SER A 66 -0.86 -5.72 9.11
CA SER A 66 -0.79 -4.26 8.98
C SER A 66 -2.17 -3.62 8.85
N TYR A 67 -3.22 -4.44 8.72
CA TYR A 67 -4.60 -3.99 8.61
C TYR A 67 -5.31 -3.98 9.96
N GLN A 68 -6.22 -3.02 10.11
CA GLN A 68 -7.15 -2.96 11.22
C GLN A 68 -8.28 -3.97 11.00
N ARG A 69 -8.71 -4.62 12.08
CA ARG A 69 -9.90 -5.47 12.06
C ARG A 69 -11.15 -4.60 11.98
N ASP A 70 -11.98 -4.81 10.95
CA ASP A 70 -13.23 -4.05 10.75
C ASP A 70 -14.40 -4.79 11.41
N LEU A 71 -14.39 -4.82 12.75
CA LEU A 71 -15.36 -5.58 13.55
C LEU A 71 -16.81 -5.20 13.20
N GLU A 72 -17.07 -3.93 12.89
CA GLU A 72 -18.38 -3.45 12.45
C GLU A 72 -18.88 -4.21 11.21
N HIS A 73 -18.04 -4.33 10.17
CA HIS A 73 -18.44 -5.03 8.94
C HIS A 73 -18.51 -6.53 9.15
N GLU A 74 -17.63 -7.11 9.97
CA GLU A 74 -17.71 -8.53 10.35
C GLU A 74 -19.04 -8.85 11.04
N LEU A 75 -19.47 -8.04 12.01
CA LEU A 75 -20.72 -8.24 12.75
C LEU A 75 -21.97 -8.05 11.88
N LEU A 76 -21.89 -7.16 10.89
CA LEU A 76 -23.00 -6.87 9.98
C LEU A 76 -23.04 -7.80 8.75
N GLY A 77 -22.12 -8.77 8.63
CA GLY A 77 -22.01 -9.65 7.45
C GLY A 77 -21.64 -8.90 6.17
N LEU A 78 -21.01 -7.73 6.30
CA LEU A 78 -20.56 -6.89 5.19
C LEU A 78 -19.11 -7.20 4.83
N ILE A 79 -18.70 -6.82 3.62
CA ILE A 79 -17.30 -6.99 3.17
C ILE A 79 -16.39 -6.06 4.00
N PRO A 80 -15.40 -6.59 4.75
CA PRO A 80 -14.53 -5.78 5.60
C PRO A 80 -13.74 -4.73 4.80
N ARG A 81 -13.63 -3.51 5.33
CA ARG A 81 -12.82 -2.47 4.70
C ARG A 81 -11.34 -2.75 4.98
N LYS A 82 -10.52 -2.72 3.92
CA LYS A 82 -9.06 -2.83 4.04
C LYS A 82 -8.46 -1.50 4.52
N ARG A 83 -8.47 -1.25 5.83
CA ARG A 83 -7.87 -0.06 6.45
C ARG A 83 -6.54 -0.41 7.09
N LEU A 84 -5.48 0.33 6.80
CA LEU A 84 -4.17 0.15 7.43
C LEU A 84 -4.19 0.67 8.88
N LYS A 85 -3.43 0.02 9.76
CA LYS A 85 -3.12 0.55 11.10
C LYS A 85 -2.37 1.88 10.99
N VAL A 86 -2.42 2.69 12.05
CA VAL A 86 -1.81 4.05 12.06
C VAL A 86 -0.29 4.00 11.90
N ASP A 87 0.32 2.92 12.37
CA ASP A 87 1.76 2.66 12.34
C ASP A 87 2.20 1.80 11.16
N ALA A 88 1.26 1.33 10.34
CA ALA A 88 1.54 0.45 9.21
C ALA A 88 2.54 1.07 8.22
N VAL A 89 3.48 0.25 7.78
CA VAL A 89 4.47 0.60 6.76
C VAL A 89 4.51 -0.49 5.70
N PRO A 90 4.81 -0.15 4.43
CA PRO A 90 5.09 -1.16 3.42
C PRO A 90 6.23 -2.06 3.89
N SER A 91 6.03 -3.36 3.91
CA SER A 91 7.01 -4.34 4.39
C SER A 91 7.27 -5.46 3.39
N LEU A 92 6.35 -5.67 2.43
CA LEU A 92 6.43 -6.75 1.45
C LEU A 92 6.83 -6.23 0.07
N LEU A 93 7.54 -7.07 -0.69
CA LEU A 93 7.91 -6.82 -2.10
C LEU A 93 8.56 -5.44 -2.30
N LEU A 94 9.41 -5.04 -1.36
CA LEU A 94 10.13 -3.79 -1.44
C LEU A 94 11.30 -3.88 -2.41
N PRO A 95 11.78 -2.75 -2.94
CA PRO A 95 12.93 -2.73 -3.82
C PRO A 95 14.16 -3.00 -2.96
N THR A 96 14.63 -4.25 -2.97
CA THR A 96 15.89 -4.61 -2.35
C THR A 96 17.02 -4.02 -3.19
N SER A 97 17.85 -3.18 -2.60
CA SER A 97 19.23 -3.03 -3.08
C SER A 97 19.91 -4.40 -2.91
N THR A 98 20.14 -5.10 -4.02
CA THR A 98 20.84 -6.40 -4.20
C THR A 98 21.89 -6.68 -3.10
N SER A 99 22.07 -7.85 -2.45
CA SER A 99 21.99 -9.26 -2.86
C SER A 99 21.94 -10.25 -1.65
N SER A 100 21.54 -11.50 -1.91
CA SER A 100 21.77 -12.76 -1.15
C SER A 100 20.92 -13.12 0.07
N TYR A 101 19.76 -13.74 -0.16
CA TYR A 101 19.43 -15.01 0.48
C TYR A 101 18.53 -15.81 -0.49
N LEU A 102 19.19 -16.62 -1.32
CA LEU A 102 18.75 -17.91 -1.87
C LEU A 102 17.22 -18.10 -1.99
N GLN A 103 16.62 -18.32 -3.17
CA GLN A 103 16.80 -19.56 -3.93
C GLN A 103 17.17 -20.77 -3.05
N LEU A 104 16.48 -20.95 -1.93
CA LEU A 104 16.33 -22.24 -1.27
C LEU A 104 14.87 -22.68 -1.48
N ASN A 105 14.63 -23.23 -2.66
CA ASN A 105 13.73 -24.35 -2.89
C ASN A 105 14.22 -24.98 -4.19
N SER A 106 15.13 -25.93 -3.97
CA SER A 106 15.33 -27.10 -4.82
C SER A 106 14.01 -27.81 -5.12
#